data_AF-A0A955RXU6-F1
#
_entry.id   AF-A0A955RXU6-F1
#
_cell.length_a   1.000
_cell.length_b   1.000
_cell.length_c   1.000
_cell.angle_alpha   90.00
_cell.angle_beta   90.00
_cell.angle_gamma   90.00
#
_symmetry.space_group_name_H-M   'P 1'
#
loop_
_entity.id
_entity.type
_entity.pdbx_description
1 polymer ?
#
loop_
_entity_poly.entity_id
_entity_poly.type
_entity_poly.pdbx_seq_one_letter_code
_entity_poly.pdbx_strand_id
1 'polypeptide(L)'
;MPNKLLIVVILSVMMALIGTIDLVHAEEVKGVVVSINYDDQDAFTDLSNEFLEEGDRLRVYTDGQFVGYLVVTETSKTVSRLVVEENADSSFFKLVILGSTVTKQIRSGQLQQNIPRGKLDLAEKKFSETMSSLSDIKDKYGRMNQNYQKLEQESQQLRLQNEEYQKEIQQLKDKQKKLEEHLQQLNTLVEEGLKTYE
;
A
#
# COMPACT_ATOMS: atom_id res chain seq x y z
N MET A 1 0.72 3.07 20.34
CA MET A 1 0.27 3.05 18.92
C MET A 1 1.41 2.85 17.88
N PRO A 2 2.43 1.99 18.08
CA PRO A 2 3.53 1.86 17.10
C PRO A 2 3.22 0.97 15.88
N ASN A 3 2.30 0.00 16.01
CA ASN A 3 2.01 -0.97 14.94
C ASN A 3 1.38 -0.37 13.68
N LYS A 4 0.66 0.76 13.79
CA LYS A 4 0.03 1.40 12.62
C LYS A 4 1.07 2.00 11.68
N LEU A 5 2.18 2.53 12.21
CA LEU A 5 3.23 3.13 11.38
C LEU A 5 4.02 2.05 10.61
N LEU A 6 4.31 0.91 11.25
CA LEU A 6 4.98 -0.22 10.61
C LEU A 6 4.12 -0.81 9.47
N ILE A 7 2.81 -0.95 9.69
CA ILE A 7 1.87 -1.42 8.67
C ILE A 7 1.85 -0.45 7.48
N VAL A 8 1.82 0.86 7.73
CA VAL A 8 1.84 1.88 6.66
C VAL A 8 3.15 1.86 5.87
N VAL A 9 4.30 1.67 6.54
CA VAL A 9 5.61 1.58 5.86
C VAL A 9 5.73 0.28 5.05
N ILE A 10 5.25 -0.84 5.59
CA ILE A 10 5.22 -2.11 4.83
C ILE A 10 4.27 -1.98 3.63
N LEU A 11 3.09 -1.37 3.80
CA LEU A 11 2.14 -1.12 2.71
C LEU A 11 2.70 -0.16 1.67
N SER A 12 3.41 0.90 2.07
CA SER A 12 4.00 1.84 1.11
C SER A 12 5.21 1.24 0.39
N VAL A 13 6.01 0.40 1.05
CA VAL A 13 7.08 -0.38 0.40
C VAL A 13 6.48 -1.45 -0.51
N MET A 14 5.41 -2.15 -0.11
CA MET A 14 4.72 -3.11 -0.98
C MET A 14 4.06 -2.40 -2.16
N MET A 15 3.47 -1.22 -1.97
CA MET A 15 2.92 -0.39 -3.05
C MET A 15 4.03 0.15 -3.96
N ALA A 16 5.20 0.51 -3.43
CA ALA A 16 6.37 0.89 -4.23
C ALA A 16 7.00 -0.32 -4.94
N LEU A 17 6.94 -1.51 -4.34
CA LEU A 17 7.28 -2.77 -4.99
C LEU A 17 6.24 -3.14 -6.05
N ILE A 18 4.95 -2.86 -5.85
CA ILE A 18 3.89 -3.03 -6.85
C ILE A 18 3.92 -1.91 -7.90
N GLY A 19 4.54 -0.76 -7.62
CA GLY A 19 4.80 0.30 -8.60
C GLY A 19 6.12 0.13 -9.35
N THR A 20 7.07 -0.65 -8.82
CA THR A 20 8.32 -1.02 -9.53
C THR A 20 8.22 -2.39 -10.18
N ILE A 21 7.41 -3.28 -9.61
CA ILE A 21 6.58 -4.25 -10.31
C ILE A 21 5.32 -3.52 -10.79
N ASP A 22 5.45 -2.39 -11.50
CA ASP A 22 4.84 -2.37 -12.82
C ASP A 22 5.48 -3.59 -13.53
N LEU A 23 5.12 -4.86 -13.24
CA LEU A 23 3.90 -5.48 -13.79
C LEU A 23 3.60 -4.66 -15.01
N VAL A 24 4.42 -4.90 -16.04
CA VAL A 24 3.94 -5.16 -17.38
C VAL A 24 2.44 -4.94 -17.36
N HIS A 25 2.02 -3.68 -17.45
CA HIS A 25 0.69 -3.34 -17.89
C HIS A 25 0.79 -3.86 -19.31
N ALA A 26 0.48 -5.15 -19.45
CA ALA A 26 0.57 -5.86 -20.69
C ALA A 26 -0.45 -5.10 -21.50
N GLU A 27 0.07 -4.18 -22.32
CA GLU A 27 -0.68 -3.07 -22.88
C GLU A 27 -1.93 -3.67 -23.48
N GLU A 28 -3.07 -3.34 -22.87
CA GLU A 28 -4.30 -4.07 -23.15
C GLU A 28 -4.71 -3.67 -24.56
N VAL A 29 -4.34 -4.50 -25.54
CA VAL A 29 -4.63 -4.24 -26.95
C VAL A 29 -6.15 -4.31 -27.13
N LYS A 30 -6.76 -3.15 -27.37
CA LYS A 30 -8.20 -2.97 -27.59
C LYS A 30 -8.46 -2.40 -28.97
N GLY A 31 -9.51 -2.91 -29.60
CA GLY A 31 -10.05 -2.35 -30.83
C GLY A 31 -11.56 -2.49 -30.87
N VAL A 32 -12.14 -2.23 -32.04
CA VAL A 32 -13.58 -2.29 -32.27
C VAL A 32 -13.92 -3.09 -33.52
N VAL A 33 -15.06 -3.77 -33.49
CA VAL A 33 -15.61 -4.44 -34.68
C VAL A 33 -16.12 -3.38 -35.66
N VAL A 34 -15.51 -3.32 -36.84
CA VAL A 34 -15.81 -2.33 -37.90
C VAL A 34 -16.63 -2.89 -39.05
N SER A 35 -16.69 -4.22 -39.21
CA SER A 35 -17.54 -4.89 -40.22
C SER A 35 -17.93 -6.28 -39.75
N ILE A 36 -19.10 -6.78 -40.15
CA ILE A 36 -19.63 -8.10 -39.80
C ILE A 36 -20.35 -8.70 -41.01
N ASN A 37 -20.07 -9.97 -41.29
CA ASN A 37 -20.80 -10.81 -42.20
C ASN A 37 -21.39 -11.99 -41.41
N TYR A 38 -22.70 -11.97 -41.20
CA TYR A 38 -23.40 -12.99 -40.40
C TYR A 38 -23.57 -14.32 -41.12
N ASP A 39 -23.59 -14.32 -42.45
CA ASP A 39 -23.75 -15.53 -43.25
C ASP A 39 -22.50 -16.42 -43.15
N ASP A 40 -21.33 -15.78 -43.22
CA ASP A 40 -20.03 -16.44 -43.13
C ASP A 40 -19.46 -16.49 -41.69
N GLN A 41 -20.15 -15.87 -40.72
CA GLN A 41 -19.69 -15.71 -39.33
C GLN A 41 -18.31 -15.03 -39.20
N ASP A 42 -18.08 -14.04 -40.05
CA ASP A 42 -16.87 -13.24 -40.09
C ASP A 42 -17.10 -11.86 -39.46
N ALA A 43 -16.17 -11.42 -38.62
CA ALA A 43 -16.11 -10.05 -38.15
C ALA A 43 -14.74 -9.46 -38.48
N PHE A 44 -14.67 -8.13 -38.60
CA PHE A 44 -13.42 -7.42 -38.84
C PHE A 44 -13.20 -6.40 -37.75
N THR A 45 -11.97 -6.33 -37.24
CA THR A 45 -11.55 -5.33 -36.26
C THR A 45 -10.58 -4.32 -36.88
N ASP A 46 -10.53 -3.11 -36.33
CA ASP A 46 -9.58 -2.05 -36.68
C ASP A 46 -8.14 -2.32 -36.18
N LEU A 47 -7.94 -3.42 -35.44
CA LEU A 47 -6.61 -3.86 -35.05
C LEU A 47 -5.85 -4.44 -36.25
N SER A 48 -4.65 -3.92 -36.50
CA SER A 48 -3.75 -4.36 -37.55
C SER A 48 -2.85 -5.53 -37.13
N ASN A 49 -2.07 -6.02 -38.09
CA ASN A 49 -1.00 -6.99 -37.89
C ASN A 49 0.17 -6.49 -37.02
N GLU A 50 0.21 -5.21 -36.64
CA GLU A 50 1.16 -4.71 -35.64
C GLU A 50 0.78 -5.14 -34.22
N PHE A 51 -0.50 -5.46 -34.00
CA PHE A 51 -1.05 -5.80 -32.69
C PHE A 51 -1.56 -7.24 -32.60
N LEU A 52 -1.99 -7.79 -33.72
CA LEU A 52 -2.59 -9.12 -33.84
C LEU A 52 -1.78 -10.04 -34.74
N GLU A 53 -1.77 -11.33 -34.39
CA GLU A 53 -1.22 -12.43 -35.19
C GLU A 53 -2.34 -13.46 -35.44
N GLU A 54 -2.22 -14.23 -36.52
CA GLU A 54 -3.15 -15.34 -36.79
C GLU A 54 -3.13 -16.35 -35.63
N GLY A 55 -4.31 -16.77 -35.18
CA GLY A 55 -4.50 -17.63 -34.01
C GLY A 55 -4.62 -16.88 -32.67
N ASP A 56 -4.46 -15.56 -32.65
CA ASP A 56 -4.76 -14.76 -31.47
C ASP A 56 -6.24 -14.87 -31.09
N ARG A 57 -6.51 -14.95 -29.78
CA ARG A 57 -7.87 -15.03 -29.25
C ARG A 57 -8.27 -13.69 -28.66
N LEU A 58 -9.41 -13.16 -29.11
CA LEU A 58 -9.95 -11.89 -28.68
C LEU A 58 -11.22 -12.11 -27.85
N ARG A 59 -11.33 -11.43 -26.72
CA ARG A 59 -12.59 -11.29 -25.98
C ARG A 59 -13.44 -10.23 -26.66
N VAL A 60 -14.70 -10.51 -26.91
CA VAL A 60 -15.65 -9.57 -27.49
C VAL A 60 -16.62 -9.08 -26.43
N TYR A 61 -16.82 -7.76 -26.40
CA TYR A 61 -17.76 -7.09 -25.53
C TYR A 61 -18.75 -6.25 -26.34
N THR A 62 -20.03 -6.37 -26.03
CA THR A 62 -21.11 -5.59 -26.62
C THR A 62 -21.82 -4.87 -25.49
N ASP A 63 -21.94 -3.55 -25.58
CA ASP A 63 -22.47 -2.69 -24.51
C ASP A 63 -21.81 -2.94 -23.13
N GLY A 64 -20.50 -3.24 -23.15
CA GLY A 64 -19.71 -3.55 -21.96
C GLY A 64 -19.92 -4.97 -21.39
N GLN A 65 -20.81 -5.77 -21.97
CA GLN A 65 -21.03 -7.15 -21.56
C GLN A 65 -20.20 -8.11 -22.42
N PHE A 66 -19.56 -9.08 -21.78
CA PHE A 66 -18.82 -10.11 -22.48
C PHE A 66 -19.78 -11.05 -23.23
N VAL A 67 -19.58 -11.20 -24.54
CA VAL A 67 -20.46 -12.04 -25.38
C VAL A 67 -19.79 -13.33 -25.86
N GLY A 68 -18.47 -13.32 -26.06
CA GLY A 68 -17.77 -14.51 -26.54
C GLY A 68 -16.32 -14.26 -26.95
N TYR A 69 -15.73 -15.28 -27.56
CA TYR A 69 -14.35 -15.24 -28.07
C TYR A 69 -14.34 -15.37 -29.59
N LEU A 70 -13.55 -14.52 -30.24
CA LEU A 70 -13.21 -14.67 -31.66
C LEU A 70 -11.73 -14.97 -31.80
N VAL A 71 -11.36 -15.63 -32.90
CA VAL A 71 -9.98 -15.96 -33.25
C VAL A 71 -9.61 -15.21 -34.52
N VAL A 72 -8.41 -14.63 -34.52
CA VAL A 72 -7.85 -13.94 -35.69
C VAL A 72 -7.46 -14.99 -36.74
N THR A 73 -8.03 -14.93 -37.93
CA THR A 73 -7.68 -15.84 -39.04
C THR A 73 -6.81 -15.21 -40.10
N GLU A 74 -6.95 -13.90 -40.29
CA GLU A 74 -6.15 -13.14 -41.25
C GLU A 74 -5.88 -11.75 -40.67
N THR A 75 -4.68 -11.22 -40.92
CA THR A 75 -4.32 -9.86 -40.48
C THR A 75 -3.83 -9.05 -41.68
N SER A 76 -4.10 -7.74 -41.65
CA SER A 76 -3.59 -6.78 -42.63
C SER A 76 -3.02 -5.56 -41.91
N LYS A 77 -2.51 -4.60 -42.68
CA LYS A 77 -1.99 -3.34 -42.12
C LYS A 77 -3.05 -2.47 -41.45
N THR A 78 -4.33 -2.69 -41.72
CA THR A 78 -5.42 -1.81 -41.27
C THR A 78 -6.54 -2.53 -40.54
N VAL A 79 -6.80 -3.78 -40.88
CA VAL A 79 -7.88 -4.58 -40.28
C VAL A 79 -7.47 -6.03 -40.13
N SER A 80 -8.11 -6.74 -39.21
CA SER A 80 -7.94 -8.19 -39.06
C SER A 80 -9.28 -8.90 -39.09
N ARG A 81 -9.32 -10.06 -39.75
CA ARG A 81 -10.49 -10.94 -39.86
C ARG A 81 -10.56 -11.83 -38.63
N LEU A 82 -11.75 -11.93 -38.07
CA LEU A 82 -12.09 -12.62 -36.85
C LEU A 82 -13.20 -13.64 -37.13
N VAL A 83 -13.05 -14.85 -36.63
CA VAL A 83 -14.06 -15.91 -36.75
C VAL A 83 -14.37 -16.53 -35.39
N VAL A 84 -15.49 -17.24 -35.31
CA VAL A 84 -15.81 -18.08 -34.15
C VAL A 84 -14.79 -19.21 -34.05
N GLU A 85 -14.25 -19.44 -32.86
CA GLU A 85 -13.30 -20.53 -32.60
C GLU A 85 -13.90 -21.89 -33.00
N GLU A 86 -13.14 -22.72 -33.72
CA GLU A 86 -13.53 -24.11 -33.98
C GLU A 86 -13.78 -24.78 -32.63
N ASN A 87 -15.02 -25.24 -32.38
CA ASN A 87 -15.55 -25.79 -31.10
C ASN A 87 -16.26 -24.80 -30.15
N ALA A 88 -16.37 -23.51 -30.47
CA ALA A 88 -17.22 -22.60 -29.70
C ALA A 88 -18.69 -22.63 -30.18
N ASP A 89 -19.62 -22.33 -29.28
CA ASP A 89 -21.04 -22.15 -29.64
C ASP A 89 -21.20 -20.91 -30.52
N SER A 90 -21.47 -21.09 -31.81
CA SER A 90 -21.64 -19.98 -32.75
C SER A 90 -22.88 -19.12 -32.48
N SER A 91 -23.77 -19.52 -31.56
CA SER A 91 -24.96 -18.75 -31.22
C SER A 91 -24.64 -17.35 -30.69
N PHE A 92 -23.50 -17.15 -30.01
CA PHE A 92 -23.09 -15.83 -29.51
C PHE A 92 -22.72 -14.86 -30.64
N PHE A 93 -22.36 -15.36 -31.83
CA PHE A 93 -21.94 -14.49 -32.93
C PHE A 93 -23.05 -13.51 -33.34
N LYS A 94 -24.31 -13.90 -33.15
CA LYS A 94 -25.49 -13.05 -33.36
C LYS A 94 -25.58 -11.86 -32.39
N LEU A 95 -24.84 -11.91 -31.28
CA LEU A 95 -24.75 -10.82 -30.29
C LEU A 95 -23.64 -9.82 -30.63
N VAL A 96 -22.71 -10.19 -31.52
CA VAL A 96 -21.65 -9.28 -31.97
C VAL A 96 -22.26 -8.26 -32.92
N ILE A 97 -22.10 -6.98 -32.60
CA ILE A 97 -22.58 -5.85 -33.42
C ILE A 97 -21.43 -4.91 -33.78
N LEU A 98 -21.65 -4.03 -34.77
CA LEU A 98 -20.69 -2.97 -35.09
C LEU A 98 -20.45 -2.09 -33.86
N GLY A 99 -19.18 -1.78 -33.59
CA GLY A 99 -18.75 -1.06 -32.40
C GLY A 99 -18.53 -1.93 -31.17
N SER A 100 -18.78 -3.24 -31.24
CA SER A 100 -18.38 -4.17 -30.17
C SER A 100 -16.87 -4.06 -29.92
N THR A 101 -16.47 -3.98 -28.66
CA THR A 101 -15.06 -3.87 -28.29
C THR A 101 -14.41 -5.24 -28.32
N VAL A 102 -13.22 -5.35 -28.91
CA VAL A 102 -12.41 -6.56 -28.87
C VAL A 102 -11.15 -6.33 -28.05
N THR A 103 -10.73 -7.34 -27.30
CA THR A 103 -9.54 -7.25 -26.44
C THR A 103 -8.69 -8.50 -26.56
N LYS A 104 -7.40 -8.33 -26.87
CA LYS A 104 -6.47 -9.47 -27.02
C LYS A 104 -6.27 -10.18 -25.70
N GLN A 105 -6.53 -11.49 -25.67
CA GLN A 105 -6.22 -12.33 -24.53
C GLN A 105 -4.74 -12.71 -24.55
N ILE A 106 -3.94 -12.02 -23.73
CA ILE A 106 -2.52 -12.35 -23.57
C ILE A 106 -2.40 -13.70 -22.86
N ARG A 107 -1.92 -14.72 -23.58
CA ARG A 107 -1.67 -16.04 -22.99
C ARG A 107 -0.51 -15.90 -22.00
N SER A 108 -0.75 -16.27 -20.74
CA SER A 108 0.24 -16.21 -19.65
C SER A 108 1.53 -17.00 -19.93
N GLY A 109 1.53 -17.92 -20.91
CA GLY A 109 2.72 -18.63 -21.39
C GLY A 109 3.65 -17.84 -22.33
N GLN A 110 3.19 -16.76 -22.97
CA GLN A 110 4.04 -15.93 -23.86
C GLN A 110 4.82 -14.83 -23.11
N LEU A 111 4.45 -14.51 -21.87
CA LEU A 111 5.20 -13.58 -21.01
C LEU A 111 6.60 -14.09 -20.61
N GLN A 112 6.89 -15.38 -20.80
CA GLN A 112 8.18 -15.96 -20.40
C GLN A 112 9.27 -15.94 -21.49
N GLN A 113 8.96 -15.64 -22.75
CA GLN A 113 9.95 -15.80 -23.83
C GLN A 113 10.63 -14.50 -24.31
N ASN A 114 10.18 -13.31 -23.89
CA ASN A 114 10.73 -12.04 -24.39
C ASN A 114 11.16 -11.04 -23.30
N ILE A 115 11.56 -11.51 -22.12
CA ILE A 115 12.35 -10.66 -21.21
C ILE A 115 13.83 -10.94 -21.51
N PRO A 116 14.61 -9.98 -22.03
CA PRO A 116 16.04 -10.16 -22.22
C PRO A 116 16.66 -10.55 -20.88
N ARG A 117 17.37 -11.70 -20.81
CA ARG A 117 17.96 -12.23 -19.56
C ARG A 117 18.68 -11.16 -18.73
N GLY A 118 19.38 -10.22 -19.38
CA GLY A 118 20.06 -9.12 -18.68
C GLY A 118 19.14 -8.12 -17.94
N LYS A 119 17.87 -7.97 -18.36
CA LYS A 119 16.87 -7.19 -17.60
C LYS A 119 16.35 -7.95 -16.38
N LEU A 120 16.26 -9.27 -16.48
CA LEU A 120 15.87 -10.13 -15.35
C LEU A 120 16.97 -10.14 -14.28
N ASP A 121 18.23 -10.33 -14.67
CA ASP A 121 19.37 -10.32 -13.74
C ASP A 121 19.50 -8.97 -13.02
N LEU A 122 19.25 -7.85 -13.74
CA LEU A 122 19.24 -6.52 -13.14
C LEU A 122 18.07 -6.34 -12.15
N ALA A 123 16.90 -6.90 -12.46
CA ALA A 123 15.75 -6.87 -11.57
C ALA A 123 16.00 -7.71 -10.31
N GLU A 124 16.58 -8.90 -10.44
CA GLU A 124 16.97 -9.76 -9.31
C GLU A 124 18.00 -9.09 -8.42
N LYS A 125 19.02 -8.44 -9.01
CA LYS A 125 20.01 -7.69 -8.25
C LYS A 125 19.39 -6.54 -7.47
N LYS A 126 18.56 -5.71 -8.13
CA LYS A 126 17.84 -4.60 -7.46
C LYS A 126 16.90 -5.09 -6.38
N PHE A 127 16.24 -6.22 -6.60
CA PHE A 127 15.37 -6.86 -5.62
C PHE A 127 16.17 -7.31 -4.39
N SER A 128 17.30 -7.98 -4.60
CA SER A 128 18.20 -8.41 -3.52
C SER A 128 18.73 -7.23 -2.69
N GLU A 129 19.17 -6.15 -3.35
CA GLU A 129 19.61 -4.91 -2.69
C GLU A 129 18.49 -4.25 -1.87
N THR A 130 17.27 -4.25 -2.41
CA THR A 130 16.08 -3.72 -1.73
C THR A 130 15.72 -4.56 -0.50
N MET A 131 15.78 -5.89 -0.62
CA MET A 131 15.51 -6.81 0.49
C MET A 131 16.56 -6.69 1.60
N SER A 132 17.84 -6.50 1.24
CA SER A 132 18.90 -6.21 2.21
C SER A 132 18.63 -4.90 2.94
N SER A 133 18.27 -3.84 2.20
CA SER A 133 17.94 -2.53 2.79
C SER A 133 16.73 -2.60 3.72
N LEU A 134 15.74 -3.43 3.39
CA LEU A 134 14.57 -3.67 4.25
C LEU A 134 14.94 -4.40 5.54
N SER A 135 15.86 -5.35 5.48
CA SER A 135 16.38 -6.01 6.67
C SER A 135 17.06 -5.01 7.61
N ASP A 136 17.89 -4.11 7.08
CA ASP A 136 18.55 -3.08 7.87
C ASP A 136 17.56 -2.11 8.53
N ILE A 137 16.50 -1.74 7.81
CA ILE A 137 15.41 -0.89 8.34
C ILE A 137 14.68 -1.61 9.47
N LYS A 138 14.37 -2.90 9.30
CA LYS A 138 13.71 -3.72 10.32
C LYS A 138 14.55 -3.77 11.60
N ASP A 139 15.86 -3.97 11.48
CA ASP A 139 16.77 -4.01 12.62
C ASP A 139 16.88 -2.65 13.32
N LYS A 140 16.96 -1.55 12.54
CA LYS A 140 16.93 -0.19 13.08
C LYS A 140 15.63 0.10 13.82
N TYR A 141 14.49 -0.32 13.27
CA TYR A 141 13.19 -0.17 13.91
C TYR A 141 13.10 -0.97 15.21
N GLY A 142 13.63 -2.20 15.22
CA GLY A 142 13.74 -3.02 16.43
C GLY A 142 14.52 -2.31 17.55
N ARG A 143 15.70 -1.75 17.22
CA ARG A 143 16.50 -0.97 18.18
C ARG A 143 15.79 0.30 18.66
N MET A 144 15.13 1.02 17.75
CA MET A 144 14.38 2.23 18.10
C MET A 144 13.22 1.92 19.06
N ASN A 145 12.51 0.81 18.83
CA ASN A 145 11.41 0.39 19.70
C ASN A 145 11.91 0.00 21.10
N GLN A 146 13.06 -0.69 21.19
CA GLN A 146 13.70 -0.98 22.48
C GLN A 146 14.09 0.31 23.23
N ASN A 147 14.67 1.28 22.52
CA ASN A 147 15.02 2.58 23.11
C ASN A 147 13.79 3.33 23.60
N TYR A 148 12.69 3.29 22.84
CA TYR A 148 11.43 3.92 23.23
C TYR A 148 10.86 3.31 24.51
N GLN A 149 10.87 1.97 24.63
CA GLN A 149 10.44 1.29 25.85
C GLN A 149 11.30 1.66 27.06
N LYS A 150 12.62 1.77 26.87
CA LYS A 150 13.54 2.20 27.94
C LYS A 150 13.25 3.64 28.38
N LEU A 151 13.05 4.54 27.43
CA LEU A 151 12.70 5.94 27.72
C LEU A 151 11.35 6.07 28.43
N GLU A 152 10.38 5.24 28.06
CA GLU A 152 9.08 5.18 28.72
C GLU A 152 9.21 4.73 30.19
N GLN A 153 10.04 3.73 30.47
CA GLN A 153 10.35 3.28 31.82
C GLN A 153 11.06 4.36 32.64
N GLU A 154 12.07 5.02 32.08
CA GLU A 154 12.78 6.14 32.72
C GLU A 154 11.83 7.30 33.03
N SER A 155 10.92 7.62 32.11
CA SER A 155 9.90 8.66 32.32
C SER A 155 8.93 8.32 33.46
N GLN A 156 8.52 7.06 33.57
CA GLN A 156 7.69 6.59 34.68
C GLN A 156 8.42 6.67 36.03
N GLN A 157 9.70 6.29 36.07
CA GLN A 157 10.51 6.40 37.28
C GLN A 157 10.66 7.86 37.73
N LEU A 158 10.94 8.78 36.79
CA LEU A 158 11.04 10.21 37.09
C LEU A 158 9.72 10.81 37.58
N ARG A 159 8.57 10.30 37.11
CA ARG A 159 7.26 10.71 37.63
C ARG A 159 7.07 10.28 39.08
N LEU A 160 7.40 9.03 39.41
CA LEU A 160 7.32 8.54 40.79
C LEU A 160 8.25 9.32 41.73
N GLN A 161 9.49 9.60 41.30
CA GLN A 161 10.42 10.42 42.08
C GLN A 161 9.90 11.85 42.29
N ASN A 162 9.30 12.46 41.27
CA ASN A 162 8.69 13.80 41.42
C ASN A 162 7.51 13.78 42.40
N GLU A 163 6.68 12.74 42.38
CA GLU A 163 5.58 12.58 43.35
C GLU A 163 6.11 12.44 44.79
N GLU A 164 7.22 11.72 44.99
CA GLU A 164 7.89 11.62 46.28
C GLU A 164 8.42 12.97 46.76
N TYR A 165 9.13 13.70 45.89
CA TYR A 165 9.63 15.04 46.23
C TYR A 165 8.49 16.03 46.52
N GLN A 166 7.36 15.95 45.82
CA GLN A 166 6.20 16.78 46.13
C GLN A 166 5.63 16.48 47.53
N LYS A 167 5.57 15.20 47.92
CA LYS A 167 5.15 14.83 49.29
C LYS A 167 6.13 15.34 50.33
N GLU A 168 7.43 15.21 50.10
CA GLU A 168 8.47 15.72 51.00
C GLU A 168 8.39 17.24 51.17
N ILE A 169 8.24 17.98 50.06
CA ILE A 169 8.04 19.44 50.08
C ILE A 169 6.82 19.80 50.90
N GLN A 170 5.70 19.08 50.75
CA GLN A 170 4.50 19.35 51.53
C GLN A 170 4.72 19.11 53.03
N GLN A 171 5.38 18.01 53.41
CA GLN A 171 5.73 17.74 54.80
C GLN A 171 6.63 18.82 55.41
N LEU A 172 7.62 19.31 54.64
CA LEU A 172 8.50 20.39 55.07
C LEU A 172 7.74 21.71 55.25
N LYS A 173 6.81 22.04 54.34
CA LYS A 173 5.92 23.21 54.49
C LYS A 173 5.07 23.12 55.75
N ASP A 174 4.50 21.95 56.04
CA ASP A 174 3.68 21.75 57.25
C ASP A 174 4.53 21.90 58.52
N LYS A 175 5.77 21.41 58.52
CA LYS A 175 6.72 21.61 59.63
C LYS A 175 7.10 23.08 59.81
N GLN A 176 7.39 23.78 58.71
CA GLN A 176 7.69 25.21 58.74
C GLN A 176 6.52 26.00 59.34
N LYS A 177 5.29 25.74 58.90
CA LYS A 177 4.09 26.38 59.43
C LYS A 177 3.93 26.18 60.94
N LYS A 178 4.13 24.96 61.44
CA LYS A 178 4.09 24.67 62.88
C LYS A 178 5.17 25.43 63.66
N LEU A 179 6.37 25.58 63.09
CA LEU A 179 7.45 26.34 63.70
C LEU A 179 7.11 27.83 63.77
N GLU A 180 6.52 28.39 62.71
CA GLU A 180 6.03 29.77 62.67
C GLU A 180 4.93 30.02 63.71
N GLU A 181 3.98 29.09 63.87
CA GLU A 181 2.94 29.13 64.90
C GLU A 181 3.55 29.11 66.32
N HIS A 182 4.53 28.23 66.57
CA HIS A 182 5.22 28.18 67.87
C HIS A 182 6.01 29.48 68.15
N LEU A 183 6.66 30.07 67.15
CA LEU A 183 7.36 31.35 67.29
C LEU A 183 6.41 32.49 67.62
N GLN A 184 5.23 32.53 66.98
CA GLN A 184 4.20 33.51 67.29
C GLN A 184 3.70 33.37 68.73
N GLN A 185 3.42 32.15 69.19
CA GLN A 185 3.02 31.88 70.57
C GLN A 185 4.09 32.34 71.57
N LEU A 186 5.36 32.06 71.30
CA LEU A 186 6.47 32.50 72.14
C LEU A 186 6.55 34.02 72.21
N ASN A 187 6.41 34.72 71.07
CA ASN A 187 6.41 36.18 71.03
C ASN A 187 5.25 36.76 71.86
N THR A 188 4.04 36.21 71.74
CA THR A 188 2.90 36.65 72.54
C THR A 188 3.15 36.47 74.03
N LEU A 189 3.69 35.31 74.45
CA LEU A 189 4.04 35.06 75.85
C LEU A 189 5.12 36.03 76.38
N VAL A 190 6.11 36.36 75.56
CA VAL A 190 7.14 37.35 75.92
C VAL A 190 6.53 38.75 76.08
N GLU A 191 5.67 39.17 75.16
CA GLU A 191 4.97 40.46 75.23
C GLU A 191 4.05 40.55 76.47
N GLU A 192 3.31 39.48 76.78
CA GLU A 192 2.49 39.39 77.99
C GLU A 192 3.36 39.45 79.26
N GLY A 193 4.46 38.70 79.29
CA GLY A 193 5.42 38.70 80.39
C GLY A 193 6.02 40.08 80.65
N LEU A 194 6.38 40.82 79.59
CA LEU A 194 6.90 42.19 79.69
C LEU A 194 5.85 43.14 80.29
N LYS A 195 4.58 43.04 79.89
CA LYS A 195 3.49 43.87 80.43
C LYS A 195 3.24 43.66 81.93
N THR A 196 3.48 42.45 82.45
CA THR A 196 3.35 42.18 83.89
C THR A 196 4.47 42.75 84.75
N TYR A 197 5.59 43.19 84.16
CA TYR A 197 6.72 43.78 84.88
C TYR A 197 6.70 45.31 84.93
N GLU A 198 5.90 45.97 84.10
CA GLU A 198 5.65 47.42 84.13
C GLU A 198 4.56 47.80 85.16
#